data_AF-A0A1R1A3G1-F1
#
_entry.id   AF-A0A1R1A3G1-F1
#
_cell.length_a   1.000
_cell.length_b   1.000
_cell.length_c   1.000
_cell.angle_alpha   90.00
_cell.angle_beta   90.00
_cell.angle_gamma   90.00
#
_symmetry.space_group_name_H-M   'P 1'
#
loop_
_entity.id
_entity.type
_entity.pdbx_description
1 polymer ?
#
loop_
_entity_poly.entity_id
_entity_poly.type
_entity_poly.pdbx_seq_one_letter_code
_entity_poly.pdbx_strand_id
1 'polypeptide(L)'
;MSKPKLYLSEGYHMKFDTVASLLQLVNDSNLPTHSKEWVTKNMGVSSRMVKCIANYCSATGLLIPKVYKPTLFGKLVNEYDPYVGDNGTLWLMHYIAASNQELIIWNRLFNTILHEMPTGHQSNEYYHYFDDLHETFTPATIKTNVPSELNSLLNAYSEQQFSKLGIIAKTNDGVYSYKNQPMSIIIFYALVLLYKERNYQGASTMDVSFLCSEFNSPGRVSLYSSINIRRMIEELHKVKLIQLESRADLDQIRFVHNHTFLDGVKMYYRGNHD
;
A
#
# COMPACT_ATOMS: atom_id res chain seq x y z
N MET A 1 -6.97 -1.83 -19.97
CA MET A 1 -7.29 -1.53 -18.56
C MET A 1 -7.71 -2.84 -17.89
N SER A 2 -7.10 -3.20 -16.75
CA SER A 2 -7.57 -4.35 -15.98
C SER A 2 -8.88 -3.98 -15.25
N LYS A 3 -9.65 -5.01 -14.87
CA LYS A 3 -11.02 -4.85 -14.37
C LYS A 3 -10.98 -4.37 -12.91
N PRO A 4 -11.73 -3.32 -12.53
CA PRO A 4 -11.79 -2.86 -11.15
C PRO A 4 -12.22 -3.98 -10.20
N LYS A 5 -11.61 -4.00 -9.02
CA LYS A 5 -11.87 -4.96 -7.95
C LYS A 5 -12.55 -4.26 -6.79
N LEU A 6 -13.80 -4.66 -6.55
CA LEU A 6 -14.61 -4.18 -5.42
C LEU A 6 -14.43 -5.01 -4.16
N TYR A 7 -13.86 -6.22 -4.26
CA TYR A 7 -13.91 -7.20 -3.19
C TYR A 7 -12.68 -8.10 -3.19
N LEU A 8 -11.78 -7.90 -2.23
CA LEU A 8 -10.59 -8.72 -2.01
C LEU A 8 -10.79 -9.68 -0.84
N SER A 9 -11.44 -9.18 0.21
CA SER A 9 -11.64 -9.83 1.51
C SER A 9 -12.34 -11.18 1.40
N GLU A 10 -13.25 -11.36 0.44
CA GLU A 10 -14.08 -12.58 0.34
C GLU A 10 -14.80 -12.89 1.68
N GLY A 11 -15.05 -11.88 2.50
CA GLY A 11 -15.69 -11.97 3.82
C GLY A 11 -14.73 -12.23 4.99
N TYR A 12 -13.41 -12.18 4.74
CA TYR A 12 -12.37 -12.36 5.74
C TYR A 12 -11.51 -11.10 5.88
N HIS A 13 -11.15 -10.76 7.11
CA HIS A 13 -10.17 -9.72 7.37
C HIS A 13 -8.77 -10.15 6.95
N MET A 14 -7.95 -9.17 6.58
CA MET A 14 -6.53 -9.38 6.29
C MET A 14 -5.78 -9.75 7.57
N LYS A 15 -5.35 -11.00 7.68
CA LYS A 15 -4.48 -11.45 8.78
C LYS A 15 -3.03 -11.54 8.30
N PHE A 16 -2.17 -10.73 8.88
CA PHE A 16 -0.77 -10.64 8.45
C PHE A 16 0.01 -11.91 8.70
N ASP A 17 -0.28 -12.64 9.79
CA ASP A 17 0.34 -13.94 10.05
C ASP A 17 0.10 -14.93 8.90
N THR A 18 -1.11 -14.89 8.30
CA THR A 18 -1.44 -15.75 7.15
C THR A 18 -0.84 -15.25 5.84
N VAL A 19 -0.63 -13.93 5.70
CA VAL A 19 0.10 -13.33 4.58
C VAL A 19 1.56 -13.76 4.63
N ALA A 20 2.20 -13.61 5.79
CA ALA A 20 3.56 -14.06 6.05
C ALA A 20 3.71 -15.57 5.79
N SER A 21 2.80 -16.38 6.36
CA SER A 21 2.81 -17.84 6.17
C SER A 21 2.68 -18.25 4.71
N LEU A 22 1.79 -17.61 3.93
CA LEU A 22 1.68 -17.89 2.50
C LEU A 22 2.97 -17.52 1.77
N LEU A 23 3.52 -16.33 2.06
CA LEU A 23 4.73 -15.83 1.41
C LEU A 23 5.93 -16.75 1.67
N GLN A 24 6.13 -17.19 2.92
CA GLN A 24 7.17 -18.16 3.29
C GLN A 24 6.97 -19.49 2.56
N LEU A 25 5.76 -20.05 2.63
CA LEU A 25 5.42 -21.33 1.99
C LEU A 25 5.77 -21.35 0.49
N VAL A 26 5.46 -20.27 -0.24
CA VAL A 26 5.70 -20.22 -1.69
C VAL A 26 7.13 -19.83 -2.05
N ASN A 27 7.89 -19.23 -1.12
CA ASN A 27 9.32 -18.94 -1.32
C ASN A 27 10.21 -20.16 -1.04
N ASP A 28 9.88 -20.94 0.01
CA ASP A 28 10.68 -22.10 0.43
C ASP A 28 10.56 -23.28 -0.54
N SER A 29 9.53 -23.26 -1.37
CA SER A 29 9.38 -24.26 -2.41
C SER A 29 10.41 -24.07 -3.54
N ASN A 30 11.07 -25.16 -3.95
CA ASN A 30 11.89 -25.16 -5.17
C ASN A 30 11.08 -25.08 -6.48
N LEU A 31 9.77 -24.79 -6.41
CA LEU A 31 8.88 -24.75 -7.57
C LEU A 31 8.73 -23.32 -8.10
N PRO A 32 8.67 -23.14 -9.43
CA PRO A 32 8.51 -21.82 -10.03
C PRO A 32 7.12 -21.20 -9.82
N THR A 33 6.09 -22.02 -9.60
CA THR A 33 4.68 -21.66 -9.41
C THR A 33 3.94 -22.76 -8.65
N HIS A 34 2.80 -22.43 -8.03
CA HIS A 34 1.95 -23.40 -7.31
C HIS A 34 0.51 -23.41 -7.80
N SER A 35 -0.15 -24.56 -7.64
CA SER A 35 -1.61 -24.65 -7.79
C SER A 35 -2.31 -24.23 -6.51
N LYS A 36 -3.56 -23.79 -6.63
CA LYS A 36 -4.40 -23.46 -5.47
C LYS A 36 -4.59 -24.68 -4.56
N GLU A 37 -4.72 -25.87 -5.12
CA GLU A 37 -4.91 -27.13 -4.40
C GLU A 37 -3.66 -27.45 -3.56
N TRP A 38 -2.47 -27.22 -4.11
CA TRP A 38 -1.21 -27.38 -3.38
C TRP A 38 -1.11 -26.40 -2.21
N VAL A 39 -1.40 -25.12 -2.45
CA VAL A 39 -1.36 -24.09 -1.39
C VAL A 39 -2.40 -24.38 -0.31
N THR A 40 -3.62 -24.76 -0.69
CA THR A 40 -4.71 -25.14 0.22
C THR A 40 -4.28 -26.29 1.14
N LYS A 41 -3.68 -27.34 0.56
CA LYS A 41 -3.21 -28.51 1.30
C LYS A 41 -2.12 -28.14 2.31
N ASN A 42 -1.13 -27.33 1.90
CA ASN A 42 0.03 -27.02 2.74
C ASN A 42 -0.26 -25.93 3.79
N MET A 43 -1.16 -24.99 3.52
CA MET A 43 -1.59 -24.01 4.52
C MET A 43 -2.62 -24.56 5.51
N GLY A 44 -3.29 -25.67 5.19
CA GLY A 44 -4.33 -26.25 6.06
C GLY A 44 -5.57 -25.37 6.20
N VAL A 45 -5.85 -24.49 5.24
CA VAL A 45 -7.02 -23.58 5.24
C VAL A 45 -7.93 -23.84 4.04
N SER A 46 -9.14 -23.29 4.05
CA SER A 46 -10.09 -23.46 2.94
C SER A 46 -9.60 -22.78 1.66
N SER A 47 -10.03 -23.29 0.50
CA SER A 47 -9.69 -22.70 -0.81
C SER A 47 -10.17 -21.25 -0.95
N ARG A 48 -11.28 -20.88 -0.29
CA ARG A 48 -11.78 -19.51 -0.20
C ARG A 48 -10.82 -18.62 0.60
N MET A 49 -10.29 -19.12 1.72
CA MET A 49 -9.31 -18.40 2.52
C MET A 49 -7.98 -18.23 1.78
N VAL A 50 -7.49 -19.27 1.08
CA VAL A 50 -6.30 -19.15 0.21
C VAL A 50 -6.49 -18.05 -0.84
N LYS A 51 -7.67 -18.00 -1.48
CA LYS A 51 -7.99 -16.95 -2.46
C LYS A 51 -7.95 -15.56 -1.84
N CYS A 52 -8.54 -15.38 -0.65
CA CYS A 52 -8.50 -14.13 0.11
C CYS A 52 -7.05 -13.71 0.43
N ILE A 53 -6.26 -14.61 1.02
CA ILE A 53 -4.86 -14.32 1.39
C ILE A 53 -4.04 -13.95 0.15
N ALA A 54 -4.19 -14.70 -0.95
CA ALA A 54 -3.50 -14.41 -2.20
C ALA A 54 -3.95 -13.09 -2.83
N ASN A 55 -5.22 -12.71 -2.71
CA ASN A 55 -5.70 -11.40 -3.13
C ASN A 55 -5.02 -10.27 -2.34
N TYR A 56 -4.90 -10.39 -1.02
CA TYR A 56 -4.19 -9.41 -0.19
C TYR A 56 -2.69 -9.37 -0.50
N CYS A 57 -2.03 -10.52 -0.63
CA CYS A 57 -0.62 -10.59 -1.03
C CYS A 57 -0.40 -9.95 -2.41
N SER A 58 -1.33 -10.14 -3.35
CA SER A 58 -1.27 -9.50 -4.66
C SER A 58 -1.53 -7.99 -4.59
N ALA A 59 -2.53 -7.56 -3.82
CA ALA A 59 -2.89 -6.15 -3.66
C ALA A 59 -1.75 -5.33 -3.05
N THR A 60 -0.99 -5.94 -2.13
CA THR A 60 0.15 -5.33 -1.44
C THR A 60 1.50 -5.56 -2.15
N GLY A 61 1.48 -6.19 -3.34
CA GLY A 61 2.64 -6.34 -4.20
C GLY A 61 3.57 -7.50 -3.86
N LEU A 62 3.23 -8.37 -2.92
CA LEU A 62 4.05 -9.51 -2.49
C LEU A 62 4.00 -10.70 -3.44
N LEU A 63 2.87 -10.92 -4.12
CA LEU A 63 2.61 -12.16 -4.86
C LEU A 63 1.92 -11.91 -6.21
N ILE A 64 2.32 -12.68 -7.23
CA ILE A 64 1.64 -12.76 -8.52
C ILE A 64 0.44 -13.72 -8.37
N PRO A 65 -0.80 -13.25 -8.52
CA PRO A 65 -1.99 -14.05 -8.27
C PRO A 65 -2.11 -15.19 -9.30
N LYS A 66 -2.93 -16.21 -8.98
CA LYS A 66 -3.17 -17.45 -9.77
C LYS A 66 -2.02 -18.44 -9.81
N VAL A 67 -0.78 -17.96 -9.98
CA VAL A 67 0.43 -18.81 -10.04
C VAL A 67 1.17 -18.89 -8.70
N TYR A 68 0.71 -18.13 -7.69
CA TYR A 68 1.23 -18.15 -6.32
C TYR A 68 2.75 -17.97 -6.27
N LYS A 69 3.27 -17.05 -7.09
CA LYS A 69 4.69 -16.77 -7.22
C LYS A 69 5.05 -15.45 -6.52
N PRO A 70 6.03 -15.42 -5.62
CA PRO A 70 6.54 -14.17 -5.04
C PRO A 70 6.99 -13.19 -6.13
N THR A 71 6.65 -11.92 -5.98
CA THR A 71 7.24 -10.85 -6.78
C THR A 71 8.69 -10.60 -6.33
N LEU A 72 9.45 -9.77 -7.05
CA LEU A 72 10.78 -9.36 -6.56
C LEU A 72 10.69 -8.62 -5.22
N PHE A 73 9.64 -7.81 -5.00
CA PHE A 73 9.38 -7.20 -3.71
C PHE A 73 9.04 -8.24 -2.64
N GLY A 74 8.15 -9.19 -2.93
CA GLY A 74 7.80 -10.26 -2.00
C GLY A 74 8.97 -11.16 -1.62
N LYS A 75 9.94 -11.37 -2.52
CA LYS A 75 11.19 -12.07 -2.19
C LYS A 75 12.04 -11.30 -1.19
N LEU A 76 12.20 -9.98 -1.40
CA LEU A 76 12.93 -9.13 -0.45
C LEU A 76 12.24 -9.11 0.92
N VAL A 77 10.91 -8.98 0.94
CA VAL A 77 10.14 -9.05 2.20
C VAL A 77 10.36 -10.40 2.90
N ASN A 78 10.31 -11.52 2.18
CA ASN A 78 10.54 -12.82 2.78
C ASN A 78 11.96 -12.98 3.35
N GLU A 79 12.96 -12.38 2.70
CA GLU A 79 14.36 -12.43 3.11
C GLU A 79 14.63 -11.59 4.37
N TYR A 80 14.11 -10.36 4.43
CA TYR A 80 14.47 -9.38 5.47
C TYR A 80 13.39 -9.18 6.54
N ASP A 81 12.12 -9.42 6.22
CA ASP A 81 10.97 -9.26 7.12
C ASP A 81 9.98 -10.43 6.97
N PRO A 82 10.40 -11.67 7.31
CA PRO A 82 9.62 -12.88 7.08
C PRO A 82 8.26 -12.87 7.80
N TYR A 83 8.11 -12.08 8.87
CA TYR A 83 6.87 -11.94 9.63
C TYR A 83 6.00 -10.75 9.20
N VAL A 84 6.45 -9.97 8.20
CA VAL A 84 5.73 -8.80 7.65
C VAL A 84 5.34 -7.81 8.77
N GLY A 85 6.30 -7.53 9.64
CA GLY A 85 6.11 -6.74 10.85
C GLY A 85 6.91 -5.44 10.88
N ASP A 86 7.83 -5.24 9.95
CA ASP A 86 8.68 -4.05 9.86
C ASP A 86 7.88 -2.82 9.37
N ASN A 87 8.17 -1.66 9.96
CA ASN A 87 7.42 -0.44 9.68
C ASN A 87 7.57 0.02 8.22
N GLY A 88 8.77 -0.09 7.66
CA GLY A 88 9.04 0.25 6.26
C GLY A 88 8.36 -0.71 5.29
N THR A 89 8.42 -2.03 5.55
CA THR A 89 7.65 -3.03 4.79
C THR A 89 6.17 -2.66 4.73
N LEU A 90 5.60 -2.31 5.88
CA LEU A 90 4.18 -1.95 6.00
C LEU A 90 3.85 -0.66 5.23
N TRP A 91 4.71 0.36 5.27
CA TRP A 91 4.53 1.57 4.46
C TRP A 91 4.57 1.29 2.95
N LEU A 92 5.49 0.43 2.50
CA LEU A 92 5.60 0.02 1.09
C LEU A 92 4.34 -0.73 0.64
N MET A 93 3.89 -1.70 1.43
CA MET A 93 2.66 -2.46 1.17
C MET A 93 1.43 -1.56 1.13
N HIS A 94 1.31 -0.65 2.10
CA HIS A 94 0.24 0.35 2.16
C HIS A 94 0.22 1.18 0.87
N TYR A 95 1.35 1.78 0.50
CA TYR A 95 1.41 2.65 -0.68
C TYR A 95 1.11 1.88 -1.96
N ILE A 96 1.64 0.66 -2.14
CA ILE A 96 1.37 -0.17 -3.32
C ILE A 96 -0.14 -0.41 -3.49
N ALA A 97 -0.84 -0.76 -2.41
CA ALA A 97 -2.28 -1.03 -2.45
C ALA A 97 -3.11 0.25 -2.59
N ALA A 98 -2.85 1.25 -1.76
CA ALA A 98 -3.64 2.47 -1.69
C ALA A 98 -3.45 3.40 -2.90
N SER A 99 -2.35 3.30 -3.64
CA SER A 99 -2.14 4.02 -4.91
C SER A 99 -2.70 3.28 -6.14
N ASN A 100 -3.25 2.06 -5.97
CA ASN A 100 -3.78 1.27 -7.07
C ASN A 100 -5.27 1.57 -7.32
N GLN A 101 -5.58 2.29 -8.40
CA GLN A 101 -6.96 2.65 -8.77
C GLN A 101 -7.87 1.44 -9.06
N GLU A 102 -7.31 0.27 -9.37
CA GLU A 102 -8.11 -0.95 -9.54
C GLU A 102 -8.67 -1.46 -8.20
N LEU A 103 -8.07 -1.08 -7.07
CA LEU A 103 -8.55 -1.39 -5.73
C LEU A 103 -9.44 -0.25 -5.22
N ILE A 104 -10.59 -0.04 -5.87
CA ILE A 104 -11.42 1.17 -5.73
C ILE A 104 -11.63 1.60 -4.27
N ILE A 105 -12.04 0.68 -3.40
CA ILE A 105 -12.35 0.99 -1.99
C ILE A 105 -11.09 1.42 -1.25
N TRP A 106 -10.00 0.69 -1.44
CA TRP A 106 -8.71 1.00 -0.82
C TRP A 106 -8.17 2.34 -1.31
N ASN A 107 -8.21 2.56 -2.62
CA ASN A 107 -7.70 3.77 -3.24
C ASN A 107 -8.49 5.02 -2.84
N ARG A 108 -9.82 4.96 -2.89
CA ARG A 108 -10.70 6.07 -2.49
C ARG A 108 -10.57 6.39 -1.02
N LEU A 109 -10.40 5.38 -0.16
CA LEU A 109 -10.19 5.60 1.27
C LEU A 109 -9.04 6.61 1.48
N PHE A 110 -7.84 6.32 0.96
CA PHE A 110 -6.65 7.14 1.23
C PHE A 110 -6.48 8.37 0.33
N ASN A 111 -7.07 8.39 -0.86
CA ASN A 111 -6.92 9.54 -1.77
C ASN A 111 -8.08 10.55 -1.67
N THR A 112 -9.23 10.15 -1.13
CA THR A 112 -10.44 10.99 -1.09
C THR A 112 -11.01 11.04 0.31
N ILE A 113 -11.51 9.91 0.83
CA ILE A 113 -12.34 9.87 2.04
C ILE A 113 -11.59 10.42 3.25
N LEU A 114 -10.34 9.99 3.47
CA LEU A 114 -9.57 10.43 4.64
C LEU A 114 -9.11 11.89 4.56
N HIS A 115 -9.12 12.51 3.37
CA HIS A 115 -8.83 13.94 3.21
C HIS A 115 -10.06 14.81 3.46
N GLU A 116 -11.24 14.32 3.11
CA GLU A 116 -12.52 15.04 3.27
C GLU A 116 -13.15 14.82 4.65
N MET A 117 -12.95 13.63 5.23
CA MET A 117 -13.54 13.19 6.51
C MET A 117 -12.45 12.67 7.47
N PRO A 118 -11.54 13.54 7.97
CA PRO A 118 -10.32 13.16 8.66
C PRO A 118 -10.51 12.63 10.11
N THR A 119 -11.60 12.91 10.80
CA THR A 119 -11.82 12.37 12.16
C THR A 119 -13.29 12.43 12.51
N GLY A 120 -13.77 11.55 13.39
CA GLY A 120 -15.10 11.73 13.99
C GLY A 120 -16.23 10.96 13.31
N HIS A 121 -15.91 10.06 12.38
CA HIS A 121 -16.90 9.40 11.52
C HIS A 121 -16.95 7.89 11.74
N GLN A 122 -18.14 7.35 11.58
CA GLN A 122 -18.42 5.91 11.52
C GLN A 122 -18.23 5.38 10.10
N SER A 123 -17.96 4.07 9.96
CA SER A 123 -17.66 3.47 8.66
C SER A 123 -18.82 3.51 7.66
N ASN A 124 -20.07 3.56 8.13
CA ASN A 124 -21.25 3.66 7.28
C ASN A 124 -21.40 5.03 6.60
N GLU A 125 -20.84 6.09 7.20
CA GLU A 125 -20.83 7.41 6.59
C GLU A 125 -19.98 7.42 5.32
N TYR A 126 -19.04 6.50 5.15
CA TYR A 126 -18.19 6.42 3.96
C TYR A 126 -18.87 5.78 2.75
N TYR A 127 -20.06 5.19 2.88
CA TYR A 127 -20.69 4.44 1.79
C TYR A 127 -21.08 5.30 0.59
N HIS A 128 -21.45 6.58 0.82
CA HIS A 128 -21.86 7.49 -0.25
C HIS A 128 -20.74 7.79 -1.26
N TYR A 129 -19.46 7.63 -0.86
CA TYR A 129 -18.31 7.73 -1.76
C TYR A 129 -18.23 6.61 -2.81
N PHE A 130 -19.18 5.69 -2.80
CA PHE A 130 -19.25 4.56 -3.72
C PHE A 130 -20.58 4.50 -4.50
N ASP A 131 -21.42 5.53 -4.40
CA ASP A 131 -22.73 5.59 -5.09
C ASP A 131 -22.57 5.66 -6.63
N ASP A 132 -21.48 6.24 -7.13
CA ASP A 132 -21.16 6.29 -8.56
C ASP A 132 -20.82 4.91 -9.16
N LEU A 133 -20.56 3.89 -8.33
CA LEU A 133 -20.22 2.55 -8.79
C LEU A 133 -21.38 1.80 -9.45
N HIS A 134 -22.59 2.33 -9.39
CA HIS A 134 -23.77 1.76 -10.05
C HIS A 134 -23.63 1.63 -11.57
N GLU A 135 -22.74 2.41 -12.20
CA GLU A 135 -22.44 2.28 -13.63
C GLU A 135 -21.65 1.00 -13.97
N THR A 136 -20.91 0.45 -12.99
CA THR A 136 -20.00 -0.69 -13.20
C THR A 136 -20.45 -1.96 -12.47
N PHE A 137 -21.17 -1.84 -11.36
CA PHE A 137 -21.57 -2.95 -10.50
C PHE A 137 -23.06 -2.92 -10.18
N THR A 138 -23.66 -4.09 -9.96
CA THR A 138 -25.07 -4.16 -9.57
C THR A 138 -25.28 -3.60 -8.15
N PRO A 139 -26.45 -2.99 -7.86
CA PRO A 139 -26.75 -2.46 -6.53
C PRO A 139 -26.58 -3.50 -5.39
N ALA A 140 -26.96 -4.76 -5.64
CA ALA A 140 -26.77 -5.84 -4.67
C ALA A 140 -25.30 -6.13 -4.35
N THR A 141 -24.43 -6.04 -5.38
CA THR A 141 -22.98 -6.23 -5.21
C THR A 141 -22.39 -5.10 -4.38
N ILE A 142 -22.76 -3.85 -4.67
CA ILE A 142 -22.30 -2.67 -3.93
C ILE A 142 -22.73 -2.76 -2.46
N LYS A 143 -24.03 -2.99 -2.22
CA LYS A 143 -24.62 -3.09 -0.87
C LYS A 143 -23.95 -4.17 -0.01
N THR A 144 -23.44 -5.24 -0.61
CA THR A 144 -22.82 -6.35 0.11
C THR A 144 -21.31 -6.16 0.26
N ASN A 145 -20.63 -5.82 -0.83
CA ASN A 145 -19.17 -5.87 -0.88
C ASN A 145 -18.52 -4.60 -0.34
N VAL A 146 -19.12 -3.41 -0.55
CA VAL A 146 -18.55 -2.15 -0.06
C VAL A 146 -18.41 -2.16 1.46
N PRO A 147 -19.48 -2.43 2.24
CA PRO A 147 -19.36 -2.53 3.70
C PRO A 147 -18.33 -3.58 4.15
N SER A 148 -18.35 -4.76 3.53
CA SER A 148 -17.48 -5.87 3.93
C SER A 148 -16.00 -5.59 3.67
N GLU A 149 -15.68 -5.04 2.50
CA GLU A 149 -14.31 -4.68 2.14
C GLU A 149 -13.81 -3.51 2.99
N LEU A 150 -14.61 -2.44 3.11
CA LEU A 150 -14.24 -1.26 3.90
C LEU A 150 -13.99 -1.63 5.36
N ASN A 151 -14.86 -2.42 5.99
CA ASN A 151 -14.64 -2.88 7.36
C ASN A 151 -13.38 -3.74 7.49
N SER A 152 -13.05 -4.53 6.46
CA SER A 152 -11.81 -5.31 6.44
C SER A 152 -10.57 -4.44 6.31
N LEU A 153 -10.62 -3.37 5.54
CA LEU A 153 -9.54 -2.37 5.48
C LEU A 153 -9.40 -1.66 6.80
N LEU A 154 -10.50 -1.13 7.37
CA LEU A 154 -10.45 -0.45 8.65
C LEU A 154 -9.87 -1.35 9.75
N ASN A 155 -10.26 -2.62 9.82
CA ASN A 155 -9.65 -3.61 10.71
C ASN A 155 -8.14 -3.79 10.46
N ALA A 156 -7.71 -3.85 9.19
CA ALA A 156 -6.30 -3.98 8.86
C ALA A 156 -5.47 -2.82 9.43
N TYR A 157 -5.98 -1.59 9.32
CA TYR A 157 -5.30 -0.38 9.82
C TYR A 157 -5.54 -0.07 11.29
N SER A 158 -6.59 -0.57 11.94
CA SER A 158 -6.86 -0.26 13.36
C SER A 158 -6.49 -1.39 14.32
N GLU A 159 -6.47 -2.64 13.87
CA GLU A 159 -6.38 -3.83 14.75
C GLU A 159 -5.34 -4.86 14.25
N GLN A 160 -4.75 -4.70 13.06
CA GLN A 160 -3.72 -5.60 12.50
C GLN A 160 -2.38 -4.86 12.29
N GLN A 161 -1.41 -5.44 11.56
CA GLN A 161 -0.06 -4.87 11.46
C GLN A 161 -0.04 -3.45 10.89
N PHE A 162 -0.97 -3.05 10.00
CA PHE A 162 -1.03 -1.66 9.52
C PHE A 162 -1.39 -0.65 10.63
N SER A 163 -1.89 -1.08 11.80
CA SER A 163 -2.04 -0.20 12.97
C SER A 163 -0.71 0.40 13.45
N LYS A 164 0.42 -0.27 13.19
CA LYS A 164 1.76 0.28 13.44
C LYS A 164 2.08 1.52 12.61
N LEU A 165 1.35 1.77 11.52
CA LEU A 165 1.52 2.99 10.72
C LEU A 165 0.84 4.20 11.37
N GLY A 166 -0.08 3.98 12.32
CA GLY A 166 -0.87 5.03 12.96
C GLY A 166 -1.84 5.78 12.03
N ILE A 167 -1.91 5.39 10.75
CA ILE A 167 -2.73 6.10 9.77
C ILE A 167 -4.20 6.09 10.21
N ILE A 168 -4.70 4.98 10.75
CA ILE A 168 -6.07 4.85 11.27
C ILE A 168 -6.06 4.29 12.69
N ALA A 169 -6.70 5.00 13.61
CA ALA A 169 -6.96 4.57 14.98
C ALA A 169 -8.46 4.56 15.24
N LYS A 170 -8.95 3.48 15.86
CA LYS A 170 -10.35 3.29 16.20
C LYS A 170 -10.56 3.64 17.68
N THR A 171 -11.51 4.52 17.97
CA THR A 171 -11.93 4.82 19.34
C THR A 171 -12.93 3.77 19.82
N ASN A 172 -13.21 3.77 21.14
CA ASN A 172 -14.18 2.85 21.75
C ASN A 172 -15.60 2.98 21.16
N ASP A 173 -15.95 4.14 20.61
CA ASP A 173 -17.27 4.42 20.02
C ASP A 173 -17.35 4.03 18.53
N GLY A 174 -16.33 3.36 17.99
CA GLY A 174 -16.27 2.95 16.58
C GLY A 174 -15.95 4.10 15.62
N VAL A 175 -15.52 5.24 16.14
CA VAL A 175 -15.08 6.41 15.39
C VAL A 175 -13.59 6.27 15.02
N TYR A 176 -13.22 6.72 13.82
CA TYR A 176 -11.85 6.68 13.36
C TYR A 176 -11.16 8.06 13.46
N SER A 177 -9.87 8.05 13.78
CA SER A 177 -8.97 9.20 13.81
C SER A 177 -7.61 8.87 13.19
N TYR A 178 -6.90 9.85 12.65
CA TYR A 178 -5.69 9.62 11.87
C TYR A 178 -4.46 10.33 12.46
N LYS A 179 -3.38 9.58 12.70
CA LYS A 179 -2.09 10.14 13.16
C LYS A 179 -0.93 9.33 12.60
N ASN A 180 -0.34 9.80 11.51
CA ASN A 180 0.79 9.12 10.88
C ASN A 180 1.97 8.93 11.84
N GLN A 181 2.48 7.71 11.90
CA GLN A 181 3.80 7.43 12.45
C GLN A 181 4.88 7.92 11.48
N PRO A 182 6.07 8.30 11.99
CA PRO A 182 7.19 8.72 11.16
C PRO A 182 7.57 7.64 10.13
N MET A 183 7.72 8.06 8.87
CA MET A 183 8.24 7.24 7.78
C MET A 183 9.74 7.49 7.62
N SER A 184 10.52 6.43 7.39
CA SER A 184 11.95 6.57 7.02
C SER A 184 12.10 7.32 5.70
N ILE A 185 13.10 8.20 5.60
CA ILE A 185 13.39 8.93 4.35
C ILE A 185 13.71 7.97 3.20
N ILE A 186 14.31 6.80 3.47
CA ILE A 186 14.64 5.81 2.44
C ILE A 186 13.37 5.09 1.94
N ILE A 187 12.39 4.86 2.82
CA ILE A 187 11.07 4.37 2.41
C ILE A 187 10.37 5.42 1.56
N PHE A 188 10.35 6.68 2.01
CA PHE A 188 9.80 7.78 1.23
C PHE A 188 10.45 7.87 -0.17
N TYR A 189 11.77 7.71 -0.26
CA TYR A 189 12.48 7.64 -1.54
C TYR A 189 11.99 6.48 -2.43
N ALA A 190 11.82 5.28 -1.87
CA ALA A 190 11.26 4.16 -2.61
C ALA A 190 9.83 4.46 -3.13
N LEU A 191 8.99 5.14 -2.33
CA LEU A 191 7.65 5.56 -2.78
C LEU A 191 7.72 6.56 -3.94
N VAL A 192 8.62 7.55 -3.86
CA VAL A 192 8.85 8.53 -4.93
C VAL A 192 9.31 7.83 -6.23
N LEU A 193 10.22 6.85 -6.13
CA LEU A 193 10.67 6.08 -7.29
C LEU A 193 9.52 5.27 -7.90
N LEU A 194 8.71 4.60 -7.09
CA LEU A 194 7.54 3.85 -7.57
C LEU A 194 6.50 4.76 -8.23
N TYR A 195 6.26 5.94 -7.65
CA TYR A 195 5.36 6.94 -8.22
C TYR A 195 5.84 7.43 -9.59
N LYS A 196 7.15 7.74 -9.71
CA LYS A 196 7.78 8.08 -10.99
C LYS A 196 7.66 6.94 -12.01
N GLU A 197 7.97 5.71 -11.63
CA GLU A 197 7.90 4.55 -12.54
C GLU A 197 6.50 4.35 -13.12
N ARG A 198 5.45 4.60 -12.32
CA ARG A 198 4.05 4.38 -12.71
C ARG A 198 3.47 5.52 -13.54
N ASN A 199 3.87 6.76 -13.29
CA ASN A 199 3.17 7.94 -13.84
C ASN A 199 4.05 8.83 -14.73
N TYR A 200 5.39 8.76 -14.59
CA TYR A 200 6.35 9.66 -15.24
C TYR A 200 7.58 8.90 -15.74
N GLN A 201 7.35 7.78 -16.45
CA GLN A 201 8.44 6.93 -16.93
C GLN A 201 9.44 7.74 -17.78
N GLY A 202 10.73 7.66 -17.41
CA GLY A 202 11.81 8.39 -18.08
C GLY A 202 11.99 9.85 -17.67
N ALA A 203 11.13 10.40 -16.78
CA ALA A 203 11.31 11.76 -16.30
C ALA A 203 12.62 11.92 -15.49
N SER A 204 13.35 13.00 -15.73
CA SER A 204 14.58 13.33 -14.99
C SER A 204 14.35 14.28 -13.81
N THR A 205 13.19 14.95 -13.79
CA THR A 205 12.75 15.85 -12.72
C THR A 205 11.28 15.63 -12.39
N MET A 206 10.84 16.13 -11.24
CA MET A 206 9.45 16.12 -10.81
C MET A 206 9.16 17.30 -9.89
N ASP A 207 8.01 17.95 -10.08
CA ASP A 207 7.57 19.03 -9.20
C ASP A 207 7.28 18.52 -7.79
N VAL A 208 7.75 19.26 -6.78
CA VAL A 208 7.51 18.93 -5.36
C VAL A 208 6.02 18.93 -5.05
N SER A 209 5.24 19.82 -5.67
CA SER A 209 3.79 19.88 -5.51
C SER A 209 3.09 18.59 -5.94
N PHE A 210 3.59 17.92 -6.99
CA PHE A 210 3.03 16.64 -7.45
C PHE A 210 3.21 15.57 -6.38
N LEU A 211 4.39 15.51 -5.77
CA LEU A 211 4.68 14.57 -4.68
C LEU A 211 3.85 14.83 -3.41
N CYS A 212 3.42 16.07 -3.18
CA CYS A 212 2.66 16.45 -2.00
C CYS A 212 1.19 16.05 -2.10
N SER A 213 0.54 16.38 -3.22
CA SER A 213 -0.92 16.48 -3.26
C SER A 213 -1.61 15.86 -4.46
N GLU A 214 -0.89 15.44 -5.50
CA GLU A 214 -1.56 14.79 -6.63
C GLU A 214 -2.17 13.46 -6.21
N PHE A 215 -3.19 13.04 -6.97
CA PHE A 215 -3.83 11.76 -6.76
C PHE A 215 -2.78 10.63 -6.87
N ASN A 216 -2.81 9.69 -5.94
CA ASN A 216 -1.83 8.60 -5.78
C ASN A 216 -0.38 9.03 -5.46
N SER A 217 -0.11 10.31 -5.23
CA SER A 217 1.23 10.76 -4.83
C SER A 217 1.64 10.23 -3.45
N PRO A 218 2.94 10.12 -3.16
CA PRO A 218 3.43 9.71 -1.84
C PRO A 218 2.84 10.53 -0.68
N GLY A 219 2.73 11.85 -0.84
CA GLY A 219 2.13 12.73 0.18
C GLY A 219 0.64 12.49 0.38
N ARG A 220 -0.12 12.41 -0.71
CA ARG A 220 -1.56 12.16 -0.69
C ARG A 220 -1.90 10.83 -0.02
N VAL A 221 -1.27 9.75 -0.46
CA VAL A 221 -1.58 8.38 0.01
C VAL A 221 -1.15 8.19 1.46
N SER A 222 0.00 8.74 1.84
CA SER A 222 0.52 8.60 3.20
C SER A 222 -0.15 9.57 4.19
N LEU A 223 -1.02 10.49 3.73
CA LEU A 223 -1.61 11.58 4.52
C LEU A 223 -0.57 12.55 5.13
N TYR A 224 0.57 12.73 4.47
CA TYR A 224 1.61 13.66 4.94
C TYR A 224 1.33 15.07 4.43
N SER A 225 1.49 16.08 5.30
CA SER A 225 1.41 17.48 4.88
C SER A 225 2.56 17.85 3.94
N SER A 226 2.37 18.86 3.10
CA SER A 226 3.41 19.36 2.19
C SER A 226 4.69 19.77 2.95
N ILE A 227 4.56 20.24 4.19
CA ILE A 227 5.70 20.56 5.06
C ILE A 227 6.50 19.29 5.40
N ASN A 228 5.84 18.20 5.79
CA ASN A 228 6.53 16.95 6.09
C ASN A 228 7.17 16.34 4.84
N ILE A 229 6.49 16.41 3.69
CA ILE A 229 7.03 15.95 2.41
C ILE A 229 8.27 16.75 2.02
N ARG A 230 8.21 18.08 2.12
CA ARG A 230 9.34 18.96 1.81
C ARG A 230 10.53 18.68 2.72
N ARG A 231 10.31 18.45 4.02
CA ARG A 231 11.37 18.04 4.95
C ARG A 231 12.02 16.72 4.52
N MET A 232 11.24 15.69 4.15
CA MET A 232 11.81 14.43 3.68
C MET A 232 12.60 14.60 2.37
N ILE A 233 12.15 15.47 1.47
CA ILE A 233 12.87 15.83 0.23
C ILE A 233 14.20 16.54 0.55
N GLU A 234 14.20 17.49 1.48
CA GLU A 234 15.42 18.17 1.94
C GLU A 234 16.43 17.19 2.56
N GLU A 235 15.96 16.21 3.35
CA GLU A 235 16.83 15.15 3.88
C GLU A 235 17.38 14.25 2.77
N LEU A 236 16.55 13.85 1.81
CA LEU A 236 17.00 13.08 0.63
C LEU A 236 18.01 13.85 -0.22
N HIS A 237 17.88 15.17 -0.29
CA HIS A 237 18.85 16.04 -0.92
C HIS A 237 20.20 16.02 -0.18
N LYS A 238 20.18 16.14 1.15
CA LYS A 238 21.40 16.09 1.99
C LYS A 238 22.15 14.77 1.83
N VAL A 239 21.44 13.64 1.77
CA VAL A 239 22.05 12.31 1.55
C VAL A 239 22.31 11.99 0.07
N LYS A 240 22.13 12.96 -0.83
CA LYS A 240 22.45 12.87 -2.27
C LYS A 240 21.71 11.76 -3.03
N LEU A 241 20.48 11.44 -2.60
CA LEU A 241 19.60 10.50 -3.33
C LEU A 241 18.75 11.22 -4.38
N ILE A 242 18.48 12.51 -4.17
CA ILE A 242 17.86 13.42 -5.12
C ILE A 242 18.56 14.79 -5.04
N GLN A 243 18.27 15.68 -5.98
CA GLN A 243 18.68 17.07 -5.90
C GLN A 243 17.44 17.98 -5.87
N LEU A 244 17.31 18.82 -4.85
CA LEU A 244 16.25 19.84 -4.79
C LEU A 244 16.73 21.09 -5.54
N GLU A 245 15.95 21.53 -6.53
CA GLU A 245 16.19 22.73 -7.33
C GLU A 245 15.00 23.69 -7.18
N SER A 246 15.26 24.94 -6.82
CA SER A 246 14.25 26.00 -6.79
C SER A 246 14.48 26.97 -7.97
N ARG A 247 13.47 27.18 -8.80
CA ARG A 247 13.50 28.18 -9.90
C ARG A 247 12.19 28.94 -9.95
N ALA A 248 12.25 30.28 -9.84
CA ALA A 248 11.12 31.19 -10.09
C ALA A 248 9.77 30.66 -9.53
N ASP A 249 9.74 30.43 -8.22
CA ASP A 249 8.57 29.94 -7.44
C ASP A 249 8.15 28.48 -7.66
N LEU A 250 8.94 27.68 -8.40
CA LEU A 250 8.75 26.25 -8.56
C LEU A 250 9.89 25.45 -7.93
N ASP A 251 9.55 24.59 -6.97
CA ASP A 251 10.46 23.62 -6.38
C ASP A 251 10.34 22.28 -7.11
N GLN A 252 11.45 21.76 -7.62
CA GLN A 252 11.54 20.48 -8.31
C GLN A 252 12.60 19.59 -7.68
N ILE A 253 12.37 18.28 -7.73
CA ILE A 253 13.40 17.29 -7.48
C ILE A 253 14.00 16.82 -8.80
N ARG A 254 15.32 16.63 -8.85
CA ARG A 254 16.04 15.94 -9.92
C ARG A 254 16.49 14.57 -9.43
N PHE A 255 16.25 13.56 -10.26
CA PHE A 255 16.72 12.20 -10.02
C PHE A 255 18.18 12.10 -10.48
N VAL A 256 19.09 11.99 -9.53
CA VAL A 256 20.54 11.94 -9.78
C VAL A 256 21.06 10.53 -10.06
N HIS A 257 20.27 9.51 -9.69
CA HIS A 257 20.56 8.10 -9.93
C HIS A 257 19.44 7.47 -10.76
N ASN A 258 19.76 6.43 -11.52
CA ASN A 258 18.76 5.60 -12.20
C ASN A 258 18.27 4.46 -11.29
N HIS A 259 17.99 4.77 -10.03
CA HIS A 259 17.45 3.79 -9.08
C HIS A 259 16.01 3.43 -9.43
N THR A 260 15.69 2.17 -9.20
CA THR A 260 14.32 1.65 -9.27
C THR A 260 13.68 1.61 -7.88
N PHE A 261 12.37 1.42 -7.83
CA PHE A 261 11.64 1.11 -6.60
C PHE A 261 12.36 0.03 -5.76
N LEU A 262 12.75 -1.08 -6.41
CA LEU A 262 13.41 -2.20 -5.73
C LEU A 262 14.80 -1.83 -5.18
N ASP A 263 15.51 -0.90 -5.80
CA ASP A 263 16.78 -0.41 -5.27
C ASP A 263 16.54 0.38 -3.98
N GLY A 264 15.54 1.25 -3.94
CA GLY A 264 15.12 1.94 -2.72
C GLY A 264 14.74 0.98 -1.58
N VAL A 265 14.00 -0.09 -1.91
CA VAL A 265 13.64 -1.14 -0.92
C VAL A 265 14.90 -1.85 -0.39
N LYS A 266 15.83 -2.24 -1.26
CA LYS A 266 17.09 -2.87 -0.83
C LYS A 266 17.95 -1.94 0.04
N MET A 267 18.00 -0.65 -0.31
CA MET A 267 18.72 0.35 0.50
C MET A 267 18.15 0.44 1.91
N TYR A 268 16.82 0.41 2.03
CA TYR A 268 16.16 0.43 3.32
C TYR A 268 16.51 -0.80 4.17
N TYR A 269 16.35 -2.02 3.62
CA TYR A 269 16.64 -3.23 4.38
C TYR A 269 18.11 -3.31 4.80
N ARG A 270 19.05 -3.03 3.88
CA ARG A 270 20.48 -3.08 4.19
C ARG A 270 20.85 -2.10 5.30
N GLY A 271 20.34 -0.87 5.27
CA GLY A 271 20.61 0.13 6.31
C GLY A 271 19.99 -0.17 7.68
N ASN A 272 19.08 -1.14 7.79
CA ASN A 272 18.52 -1.61 9.07
C ASN A 272 19.25 -2.84 9.63
N HIS A 273 20.08 -3.50 8.82
CA HIS A 273 20.79 -4.73 9.18
C HIS A 273 22.31 -4.54 9.37
N ASP A 274 22.78 -3.30 9.28
CA ASP A 274 24.13 -2.85 9.66
C ASP A 274 24.10 -2.10 11.01
#